data_AF-A0A524CTK5-F1
#
_entry.id   AF-A0A524CTK5-F1
#
_cell.length_a   1.000
_cell.length_b   1.000
_cell.length_c   1.000
_cell.angle_alpha   90.00
_cell.angle_beta   90.00
_cell.angle_gamma   90.00
#
_symmetry.space_group_name_H-M   'P 1'
#
loop_
_entity.id
_entity.type
_entity.pdbx_description
1 polymer ?
#
loop_
_entity_poly.entity_id
_entity_poly.type
_entity_poly.pdbx_seq_one_letter_code
_entity_poly.pdbx_strand_id
1 'polypeptide(L)'
;EQGIDLPQRDLDGIKETGTVPVLIGNYKKIIGLISIRDVLRVSAPILINGLKKRGYSTSLISGDTQLACDTVGGCLDIDHIKGNLLPNQKIENIRHIKNISNGVAMVGDGINDAPALASADLGIAIGASATDLTLQTADIVIMNDDLTKLLTYIDITKKTNKIIKQNIWTSIIIKLSFAILTVLGFMNLFLAVGIGDMGVSLLVLLNGMRILRYKSKFQNITTRELENDMKMIICENCATKRILPQHHGRDMIKIDDKLVCWRKLINHDQIEPCNEELPLYCPKCNDKLKIS
;
A
#
# COMPACT_ATOMS: atom_id res chain seq x y z
N GLU A 1 12.01 -28.90 -28.03
CA GLU A 1 13.19 -29.74 -28.38
C GLU A 1 13.09 -31.22 -27.96
N GLN A 2 12.27 -31.61 -26.96
CA GLN A 2 12.15 -33.03 -26.55
C GLN A 2 10.87 -33.77 -27.02
N GLY A 3 10.03 -33.16 -27.87
CA GLY A 3 8.80 -33.82 -28.36
C GLY A 3 7.72 -34.07 -27.29
N ILE A 4 7.84 -33.42 -26.13
CA ILE A 4 6.87 -33.51 -25.04
C ILE A 4 5.72 -32.56 -25.35
N ASP A 5 4.50 -33.10 -25.42
CA ASP A 5 3.29 -32.32 -25.67
C ASP A 5 3.00 -31.39 -24.48
N LEU A 6 2.91 -30.09 -24.77
CA LEU A 6 2.66 -29.05 -23.78
C LEU A 6 1.14 -28.86 -23.64
N PRO A 7 0.58 -28.79 -22.43
CA PRO A 7 -0.83 -28.47 -22.23
C PRO A 7 -1.07 -26.98 -22.51
N GLN A 8 -1.07 -26.60 -23.80
CA GLN A 8 -1.15 -25.19 -24.24
C GLN A 8 -2.38 -24.49 -23.68
N ARG A 9 -3.54 -25.16 -23.68
CA ARG A 9 -4.79 -24.61 -23.14
C ARG A 9 -4.70 -24.23 -21.66
N ASP A 10 -4.06 -25.06 -20.85
CA ASP A 10 -3.87 -24.78 -19.42
C ASP A 10 -2.82 -23.69 -19.21
N LEU A 11 -1.75 -23.69 -20.01
CA LEU A 11 -0.71 -22.67 -19.95
C LEU A 11 -1.22 -21.28 -20.37
N ASP A 12 -2.09 -21.22 -21.37
CA ASP A 12 -2.66 -19.97 -21.85
C ASP A 12 -3.65 -19.39 -20.83
N GLY A 13 -4.51 -20.22 -20.22
CA GLY A 13 -5.36 -19.79 -19.12
C GLY A 13 -4.57 -19.30 -17.90
N ILE A 14 -3.44 -19.94 -17.58
CA ILE A 14 -2.58 -19.54 -16.45
C ILE A 14 -1.87 -18.21 -16.74
N LYS A 15 -1.38 -18.02 -17.97
CA LYS A 15 -0.80 -16.72 -18.39
C LYS A 15 -1.83 -15.59 -18.31
N GLU A 16 -3.08 -15.83 -18.72
CA GLU A 16 -4.16 -14.85 -18.60
C GLU A 16 -4.40 -14.42 -17.14
N THR A 17 -4.21 -15.35 -16.20
CA THR A 17 -4.34 -15.05 -14.77
C THR A 17 -3.11 -14.36 -14.15
N GLY A 18 -2.05 -14.09 -14.93
CA GLY A 18 -0.85 -13.41 -14.45
C GLY A 18 -0.05 -14.23 -13.42
N THR A 19 -0.12 -15.55 -13.48
CA THR A 19 0.69 -16.44 -12.62
C THR A 19 1.83 -17.08 -13.40
N VAL A 20 2.81 -17.61 -12.67
CA VAL A 20 3.99 -18.27 -13.24
C VAL A 20 3.75 -19.78 -13.28
N PRO A 21 3.61 -20.39 -14.48
CA PRO A 21 3.52 -21.85 -14.61
C PRO A 21 4.87 -22.53 -14.40
N VAL A 22 4.89 -23.57 -13.59
CA VAL A 22 6.00 -24.50 -13.40
C VAL A 22 5.52 -25.89 -13.81
N LEU A 23 6.04 -26.38 -14.93
CA LEU A 23 5.73 -27.72 -15.43
C LEU A 23 6.60 -28.75 -14.70
N ILE A 24 5.97 -29.80 -14.18
CA ILE A 24 6.65 -30.92 -13.54
C ILE A 24 6.49 -32.14 -14.44
N GLY A 25 7.60 -32.73 -14.85
CA GLY A 25 7.60 -33.88 -15.74
C GLY A 25 8.86 -34.73 -15.61
N ASN A 26 8.85 -35.87 -16.27
CA ASN A 26 10.05 -36.66 -16.52
C ASN A 26 10.42 -36.58 -18.02
N TYR A 27 11.48 -37.26 -18.44
CA TYR A 27 11.97 -37.27 -19.83
C TYR A 27 10.95 -37.74 -20.89
N LYS A 28 9.82 -38.32 -20.50
CA LYS A 28 8.81 -38.88 -21.41
C LYS A 28 7.46 -38.17 -21.36
N LYS A 29 7.09 -37.52 -20.24
CA LYS A 29 5.79 -36.86 -20.09
C LYS A 29 5.77 -35.82 -18.98
N ILE A 30 4.88 -34.85 -19.11
CA ILE A 30 4.48 -33.93 -18.04
C ILE A 30 3.59 -34.71 -17.06
N ILE A 31 3.93 -34.62 -15.78
CA ILE A 31 3.25 -35.28 -14.66
C ILE A 31 2.25 -34.33 -13.99
N GLY A 32 2.53 -33.02 -14.01
CA GLY A 32 1.64 -32.01 -13.46
C GLY A 32 2.13 -30.59 -13.71
N LEU A 33 1.34 -29.64 -13.22
CA LEU A 33 1.62 -28.21 -13.31
C LEU A 33 1.43 -27.59 -11.94
N ILE A 34 2.38 -26.76 -11.52
CA ILE A 34 2.27 -25.87 -10.36
C ILE A 34 2.19 -24.45 -10.89
N SER A 35 1.26 -23.66 -10.37
CA SER A 35 1.17 -22.24 -10.65
C SER A 35 1.59 -21.45 -9.41
N ILE A 36 2.52 -20.51 -9.56
CA ILE A 36 3.03 -19.66 -8.48
C ILE A 36 2.55 -18.22 -8.74
N ARG A 37 2.10 -17.54 -7.69
CA ARG A 37 1.72 -16.12 -7.74
C ARG A 37 2.22 -15.41 -6.50
N ASP A 38 2.65 -14.16 -6.66
CA ASP A 38 2.84 -13.27 -5.53
C ASP A 38 1.51 -12.88 -4.91
N VAL A 39 1.41 -13.07 -3.59
CA VAL A 39 0.22 -12.73 -2.83
C VAL A 39 0.27 -11.25 -2.48
N LEU A 40 -0.84 -10.54 -2.71
CA LEU A 40 -0.95 -9.14 -2.28
C LEU A 40 -0.91 -9.05 -0.76
N ARG A 41 -0.20 -8.05 -0.25
CA ARG A 41 -0.21 -7.74 1.18
C ARG A 41 -1.63 -7.39 1.62
N VAL A 42 -2.10 -7.96 2.73
CA VAL A 42 -3.44 -7.72 3.28
C VAL A 42 -3.69 -6.23 3.59
N SER A 43 -2.62 -5.48 3.88
CA SER A 43 -2.66 -4.04 4.14
C SER A 43 -2.75 -3.17 2.87
N ALA A 44 -2.52 -3.72 1.67
CA ALA A 44 -2.50 -2.96 0.41
C ALA A 44 -3.86 -2.36 0.03
N PRO A 45 -5.00 -3.09 0.08
CA PRO A 45 -6.31 -2.50 -0.21
C PRO A 45 -6.67 -1.37 0.76
N ILE A 46 -6.30 -1.52 2.03
CA ILE A 46 -6.53 -0.51 3.08
C ILE A 46 -5.73 0.75 2.76
N LEU A 47 -4.46 0.59 2.36
CA LEU A 47 -3.61 1.70 1.96
C LEU A 47 -4.22 2.48 0.78
N ILE A 48 -4.51 1.80 -0.34
CA ILE A 48 -4.99 2.48 -1.56
C ILE A 48 -6.31 3.21 -1.31
N ASN A 49 -7.28 2.57 -0.66
CA ASN A 49 -8.53 3.22 -0.27
C ASN A 49 -8.30 4.41 0.69
N GLY A 50 -7.37 4.24 1.64
CA GLY A 50 -6.99 5.30 2.57
C GLY A 50 -6.35 6.51 1.88
N LEU A 51 -5.54 6.29 0.85
CA LEU A 51 -4.94 7.34 0.03
C LEU A 51 -5.99 8.06 -0.81
N LYS A 52 -6.88 7.30 -1.47
CA LYS A 52 -7.97 7.83 -2.30
C LYS A 52 -8.91 8.72 -1.49
N LYS A 53 -9.30 8.29 -0.29
CA LYS A 53 -10.11 9.09 0.67
C LYS A 53 -9.44 10.39 1.12
N ARG A 54 -8.11 10.49 1.03
CA ARG A 54 -7.33 11.69 1.36
C ARG A 54 -7.05 12.57 0.14
N GLY A 55 -7.56 12.19 -1.04
CA GLY A 55 -7.40 12.92 -2.29
C GLY A 55 -6.06 12.69 -2.99
N TYR A 56 -5.34 11.60 -2.66
CA TYR A 56 -4.12 11.25 -3.37
C TYR A 56 -4.44 10.35 -4.57
N SER A 57 -3.85 10.65 -5.71
CA SER A 57 -3.82 9.76 -6.86
C SER A 57 -2.72 8.70 -6.68
N THR A 58 -2.99 7.49 -7.15
CA THR A 58 -2.12 6.32 -7.00
C THR A 58 -1.66 5.82 -8.36
N SER A 59 -0.39 5.39 -8.44
CA SER A 59 0.17 4.83 -9.66
C SER A 59 0.98 3.57 -9.35
N LEU A 60 0.74 2.50 -10.09
CA LEU A 60 1.53 1.26 -10.04
C LEU A 60 2.56 1.26 -11.17
N ILE A 61 3.83 1.17 -10.82
CA ILE A 61 4.97 1.20 -11.74
C ILE A 61 5.79 -0.06 -11.48
N SER A 62 5.82 -1.02 -12.41
CA SER A 62 6.59 -2.27 -12.27
C SER A 62 7.34 -2.64 -13.55
N GLY A 63 8.38 -3.46 -13.38
CA GLY A 63 9.06 -4.15 -14.48
C GLY A 63 8.36 -5.44 -14.93
N ASP A 64 7.37 -5.92 -14.15
CA ASP A 64 6.58 -7.09 -14.50
C ASP A 64 5.70 -6.85 -15.73
N THR A 65 5.17 -7.94 -16.28
CA THR A 65 4.27 -7.86 -17.43
C THR A 65 3.09 -6.91 -17.18
N GLN A 66 2.69 -6.16 -18.21
CA GLN A 66 1.54 -5.27 -18.14
C GLN A 66 0.28 -6.01 -17.66
N LEU A 67 0.06 -7.24 -18.12
CA LEU A 67 -1.08 -8.07 -17.70
C LEU A 67 -1.08 -8.36 -16.18
N ALA A 68 0.07 -8.70 -15.60
CA ALA A 68 0.19 -8.90 -14.16
C ALA A 68 -0.07 -7.58 -13.39
N CYS A 69 0.44 -6.47 -13.90
CA CYS A 69 0.22 -5.14 -13.31
C CYS A 69 -1.25 -4.72 -13.39
N ASP A 70 -1.91 -4.92 -14.52
CA ASP A 70 -3.33 -4.61 -14.73
C ASP A 70 -4.21 -5.45 -13.83
N THR A 71 -3.87 -6.73 -13.69
CA THR A 71 -4.51 -7.63 -12.73
C THR A 71 -4.43 -7.03 -11.33
N VAL A 72 -3.23 -6.78 -10.81
CA VAL A 72 -3.01 -6.24 -9.45
C VAL A 72 -3.63 -4.85 -9.26
N GLY A 73 -3.41 -3.93 -10.19
CA GLY A 73 -3.93 -2.57 -10.08
C GLY A 73 -5.45 -2.52 -10.16
N GLY A 74 -6.07 -3.38 -10.98
CA GLY A 74 -7.51 -3.61 -10.99
C GLY A 74 -8.05 -4.22 -9.69
N CYS A 75 -7.23 -4.97 -8.94
CA CYS A 75 -7.58 -5.46 -7.60
C CYS A 75 -7.64 -4.34 -6.56
N LEU A 76 -6.75 -3.37 -6.70
CA LEU A 76 -6.52 -2.36 -5.68
C LEU A 76 -7.23 -1.03 -5.98
N ASP A 77 -7.85 -0.91 -7.16
CA ASP A 77 -8.51 0.31 -7.64
C ASP A 77 -7.52 1.48 -7.79
N ILE A 78 -6.35 1.17 -8.34
CA ILE A 78 -5.25 2.12 -8.63
C ILE A 78 -5.58 2.94 -9.88
N ASP A 79 -5.31 4.24 -9.85
CA ASP A 79 -5.74 5.17 -10.91
C ASP A 79 -4.92 5.02 -12.20
N HIS A 80 -3.62 4.75 -12.09
CA HIS A 80 -2.72 4.60 -13.23
C HIS A 80 -1.82 3.37 -13.08
N ILE A 81 -1.72 2.55 -14.12
CA ILE A 81 -0.98 1.28 -14.08
C ILE A 81 -0.03 1.23 -15.27
N LYS A 82 1.25 0.97 -15.01
CA LYS A 82 2.28 0.77 -16.03
C LYS A 82 3.21 -0.38 -15.66
N GLY A 83 3.18 -1.43 -16.47
CA GLY A 83 4.11 -2.55 -16.45
C GLY A 83 5.09 -2.51 -17.61
N ASN A 84 5.91 -3.56 -17.74
CA ASN A 84 6.97 -3.74 -18.73
C ASN A 84 8.02 -2.60 -18.73
N LEU A 85 8.27 -1.97 -17.58
CA LEU A 85 9.17 -0.83 -17.50
C LEU A 85 10.61 -1.25 -17.19
N LEU A 86 11.54 -0.76 -18.00
CA LEU A 86 12.97 -0.77 -17.69
C LEU A 86 13.28 0.24 -16.56
N PRO A 87 14.40 0.08 -15.81
CA PRO A 87 14.77 0.99 -14.73
C PRO A 87 14.77 2.47 -15.14
N ASN A 88 15.32 2.80 -16.32
CA ASN A 88 15.35 4.17 -16.84
C ASN A 88 13.93 4.71 -17.11
N GLN A 89 13.05 3.86 -17.62
CA GLN A 89 11.66 4.21 -17.91
C GLN A 89 10.85 4.43 -16.62
N LYS A 90 11.16 3.71 -15.53
CA LYS A 90 10.56 3.99 -14.22
C LYS A 90 10.85 5.44 -13.79
N ILE A 91 12.11 5.87 -13.92
CA ILE A 91 12.55 7.23 -13.56
C ILE A 91 11.88 8.29 -14.45
N GLU A 92 11.81 8.06 -15.76
CA GLU A 92 11.11 8.97 -16.69
C GLU A 92 9.63 9.12 -16.34
N ASN A 93 8.97 8.02 -15.98
CA ASN A 93 7.58 8.06 -15.53
C ASN A 93 7.40 8.88 -14.25
N ILE A 94 8.28 8.72 -13.27
CA ILE A 94 8.25 9.50 -12.02
C ILE A 94 8.42 10.99 -12.33
N ARG A 95 9.37 11.36 -13.20
CA ARG A 95 9.57 12.74 -13.64
C ARG A 95 8.34 13.31 -14.34
N HIS A 96 7.71 12.52 -15.21
CA HIS A 96 6.49 12.93 -15.89
C HIS A 96 5.36 13.19 -14.89
N ILE A 97 5.14 12.30 -13.93
CA ILE A 97 4.12 12.48 -12.89
C ILE A 97 4.42 13.73 -12.06
N LYS A 98 5.69 13.94 -11.69
CA LYS A 98 6.14 15.12 -10.93
C LYS A 98 5.89 16.44 -11.65
N ASN A 99 5.92 16.47 -12.98
CA ASN A 99 5.63 17.68 -13.75
C ASN A 99 4.13 18.04 -13.77
N ILE A 100 3.24 17.07 -13.57
CA ILE A 100 1.79 17.26 -13.61
C ILE A 100 1.14 17.27 -12.22
N SER A 101 1.91 16.97 -11.16
CA SER A 101 1.44 16.91 -9.79
C SER A 101 2.17 17.91 -8.88
N ASN A 102 1.62 18.17 -7.69
CA ASN A 102 2.27 19.02 -6.68
C ASN A 102 3.36 18.29 -5.87
N GLY A 103 3.78 17.11 -6.33
CA GLY A 103 4.79 16.27 -5.69
C GLY A 103 4.50 14.78 -5.85
N VAL A 104 5.55 13.97 -5.80
CA VAL A 104 5.48 12.51 -5.94
C VAL A 104 6.17 11.83 -4.76
N ALA A 105 5.43 10.97 -4.07
CA ALA A 105 6.00 10.02 -3.12
C ALA A 105 6.14 8.66 -3.81
N MET A 106 7.35 8.12 -3.84
CA MET A 106 7.60 6.78 -4.36
C MET A 106 7.74 5.79 -3.20
N VAL A 107 7.09 4.63 -3.33
CA VAL A 107 7.14 3.54 -2.36
C VAL A 107 7.74 2.31 -3.03
N GLY A 108 8.76 1.70 -2.42
CA GLY A 108 9.40 0.50 -2.97
C GLY A 108 10.13 -0.34 -1.91
N ASP A 109 10.57 -1.53 -2.28
CA ASP A 109 11.41 -2.42 -1.44
C ASP A 109 12.89 -1.98 -1.42
N GLY A 110 13.25 -1.08 -2.34
CA GLY A 110 14.46 -0.29 -2.39
C GLY A 110 15.69 -1.00 -2.95
N ILE A 111 15.76 -2.34 -2.99
CA ILE A 111 16.91 -3.04 -3.57
C ILE A 111 17.00 -2.77 -5.07
N ASN A 112 15.90 -2.95 -5.79
CA ASN A 112 15.83 -2.74 -7.25
C ASN A 112 15.37 -1.33 -7.63
N ASP A 113 14.85 -0.59 -6.66
CA ASP A 113 14.12 0.66 -6.87
C ASP A 113 14.84 1.89 -6.29
N ALA A 114 16.07 1.76 -5.76
CA ALA A 114 16.83 2.87 -5.19
C ALA A 114 16.97 4.10 -6.12
N PRO A 115 17.35 3.94 -7.41
CA PRO A 115 17.44 5.08 -8.33
C PRO A 115 16.09 5.78 -8.56
N ALA A 116 15.01 5.02 -8.53
CA ALA A 116 13.67 5.53 -8.71
C ALA A 116 13.19 6.24 -7.43
N LEU A 117 13.48 5.70 -6.24
CA LEU A 117 13.22 6.34 -4.94
C LEU A 117 13.90 7.71 -4.84
N ALA A 118 15.17 7.80 -5.24
CA ALA A 118 15.94 9.05 -5.26
C ALA A 118 15.40 10.10 -6.24
N SER A 119 14.62 9.69 -7.24
CA SER A 119 14.06 10.61 -8.25
C SER A 119 12.73 11.26 -7.83
N ALA A 120 12.07 10.70 -6.82
CA ALA A 120 10.83 11.22 -6.26
C ALA A 120 11.07 12.43 -5.35
N ASP A 121 10.01 13.16 -4.99
CA ASP A 121 10.09 14.21 -3.96
C ASP A 121 10.15 13.63 -2.55
N LEU A 122 9.67 12.40 -2.39
CA LEU A 122 9.73 11.64 -1.16
C LEU A 122 9.93 10.16 -1.47
N GLY A 123 11.11 9.63 -1.14
CA GLY A 123 11.42 8.20 -1.24
C GLY A 123 11.03 7.46 0.04
N ILE A 124 10.18 6.43 -0.08
CA ILE A 124 9.71 5.61 1.03
C ILE A 124 10.10 4.14 0.78
N ALA A 125 11.00 3.61 1.61
CA ALA A 125 11.35 2.20 1.60
C ALA A 125 10.45 1.40 2.58
N ILE A 126 10.07 0.18 2.21
CA ILE A 126 9.22 -0.69 3.04
C ILE A 126 9.85 -2.09 3.21
N GLY A 127 9.77 -2.60 4.44
CA GLY A 127 9.99 -4.00 4.78
C GLY A 127 11.34 -4.29 5.44
N ALA A 128 11.47 -5.52 5.95
CA ALA A 128 12.71 -6.01 6.56
C ALA A 128 13.85 -6.21 5.54
N SER A 129 13.53 -6.19 4.24
CA SER A 129 14.47 -6.27 3.12
C SER A 129 15.10 -4.92 2.75
N ALA A 130 14.84 -3.87 3.53
CA ALA A 130 15.56 -2.60 3.41
C ALA A 130 17.06 -2.85 3.73
N THR A 131 17.87 -3.06 2.68
CA THR A 131 19.33 -3.21 2.76
C THR A 131 20.02 -1.89 3.10
N ASP A 132 21.30 -1.92 3.50
CA ASP A 132 22.06 -0.71 3.85
C ASP A 132 22.00 0.40 2.78
N LEU A 133 21.96 0.02 1.50
CA LEU A 133 21.83 0.98 0.39
C LEU A 133 20.49 1.72 0.38
N THR A 134 19.41 1.06 0.80
CA THR A 134 18.07 1.64 0.87
C THR A 134 17.92 2.61 2.04
N LEU A 135 18.53 2.28 3.17
CA LEU A 135 18.62 3.18 4.33
C LEU A 135 19.34 4.50 4.00
N GLN A 136 20.26 4.47 3.03
CA GLN A 136 20.98 5.67 2.59
C GLN A 136 20.22 6.50 1.55
N THR A 137 19.29 5.89 0.81
CA THR A 137 18.64 6.52 -0.36
C THR A 137 17.22 6.99 -0.08
N ALA A 138 16.49 6.35 0.84
CA ALA A 138 15.12 6.70 1.15
C ALA A 138 15.04 7.77 2.26
N ASP A 139 14.09 8.70 2.13
CA ASP A 139 13.79 9.70 3.16
C ASP A 139 13.08 9.09 4.37
N ILE A 140 12.29 8.03 4.13
CA ILE A 140 11.49 7.34 5.15
C ILE A 140 11.66 5.83 4.97
N VAL A 141 11.83 5.14 6.08
CA VAL A 141 11.86 3.67 6.10
C VAL A 141 10.78 3.13 7.03
N ILE A 142 9.91 2.27 6.49
CA ILE A 142 8.91 1.53 7.24
C ILE A 142 9.49 0.14 7.52
N MET A 143 9.92 -0.10 8.76
CA MET A 143 10.61 -1.34 9.14
C MET A 143 9.71 -2.59 9.10
N ASN A 144 8.39 -2.44 9.19
CA ASN A 144 7.43 -3.53 9.16
C ASN A 144 6.78 -3.64 7.78
N ASP A 145 6.32 -4.84 7.40
CA ASP A 145 5.62 -5.05 6.13
C ASP A 145 4.18 -4.49 6.06
N ASP A 146 3.74 -3.83 7.12
CA ASP A 146 2.42 -3.22 7.24
C ASP A 146 2.34 -1.85 6.52
N LEU A 147 1.71 -1.86 5.34
CA LEU A 147 1.51 -0.69 4.51
C LEU A 147 0.59 0.37 5.16
N THR A 148 -0.21 0.03 6.17
CA THR A 148 -1.08 1.00 6.85
C THR A 148 -0.29 2.04 7.66
N LYS A 149 0.97 1.75 7.97
CA LYS A 149 1.88 2.73 8.63
C LYS A 149 2.11 3.96 7.76
N LEU A 150 2.04 3.84 6.43
CA LEU A 150 2.12 4.98 5.53
C LEU A 150 0.94 5.94 5.72
N LEU A 151 -0.28 5.43 5.93
CA LEU A 151 -1.45 6.27 6.25
C LEU A 151 -1.25 6.99 7.59
N THR A 152 -0.72 6.27 8.58
CA THR A 152 -0.39 6.84 9.90
C THR A 152 0.62 7.98 9.77
N TYR A 153 1.68 7.76 9.00
CA TYR A 153 2.70 8.76 8.72
C TYR A 153 2.08 10.03 8.11
N ILE A 154 1.27 9.87 7.06
CA ILE A 154 0.59 11.00 6.39
C ILE A 154 -0.28 11.80 7.37
N ASP A 155 -1.05 11.11 8.22
CA ASP A 155 -1.93 11.77 9.18
C ASP A 155 -1.17 12.53 10.27
N ILE A 156 -0.08 11.93 10.78
CA ILE A 156 0.81 12.57 11.75
C ILE A 156 1.42 13.81 11.12
N THR A 157 1.97 13.71 9.90
CA THR A 157 2.58 14.84 9.17
C THR A 157 1.58 15.98 8.96
N LYS A 158 0.33 15.69 8.56
CA LYS A 158 -0.72 16.72 8.43
C LYS A 158 -1.01 17.41 9.76
N LYS A 159 -1.08 16.65 10.86
CA LYS A 159 -1.33 17.21 12.19
C LYS A 159 -0.15 18.05 12.68
N THR A 160 1.08 17.58 12.49
CA THR A 160 2.31 18.29 12.83
C THR A 160 2.39 19.62 12.07
N ASN A 161 2.13 19.62 10.76
CA ASN A 161 2.10 20.85 9.96
C ASN A 161 1.04 21.85 10.44
N LYS A 162 -0.11 21.37 10.93
CA LYS A 162 -1.12 22.26 11.53
C LYS A 162 -0.60 22.91 12.82
N ILE A 163 0.07 22.15 13.69
CA ILE A 163 0.66 22.66 14.93
C ILE A 163 1.80 23.65 14.63
N ILE A 164 2.66 23.35 13.66
CA ILE A 164 3.73 24.25 13.22
C ILE A 164 3.15 25.58 12.73
N LYS A 165 2.14 25.54 11.84
CA LYS A 165 1.47 26.76 11.36
C LYS A 165 0.85 27.56 12.51
N GLN A 166 0.21 26.90 13.47
CA GLN A 166 -0.32 27.57 14.67
C GLN A 166 0.79 28.25 15.46
N ASN A 167 1.89 27.55 15.72
CA ASN A 167 3.03 28.08 16.48
C ASN A 167 3.67 29.30 15.79
N ILE A 168 3.85 29.23 14.47
CA ILE A 168 4.39 30.34 13.68
C ILE A 168 3.46 31.54 13.73
N TRP A 169 2.16 31.35 13.44
CA TRP A 169 1.20 32.46 13.47
C TRP A 169 1.06 33.07 14.85
N THR A 170 0.96 32.27 15.91
CA THR A 170 0.93 32.76 17.30
C THR A 170 2.18 33.58 17.62
N SER A 171 3.37 33.09 17.23
CA SER A 171 4.63 33.81 17.48
C SER A 171 4.68 35.15 16.74
N ILE A 172 4.27 35.17 15.46
CA ILE A 172 4.26 36.39 14.65
C ILE A 172 3.27 37.41 15.23
N ILE A 173 2.06 36.98 15.57
CA ILE A 173 1.02 37.87 16.11
C ILE A 173 1.50 38.50 17.42
N ILE A 174 2.01 37.70 18.36
CA ILE A 174 2.44 38.22 19.67
C ILE A 174 3.64 39.16 19.52
N LYS A 175 4.64 38.80 18.71
CA LYS A 175 5.81 39.67 18.47
C LYS A 175 5.41 40.99 17.80
N LEU A 176 4.50 40.95 16.84
CA LEU A 176 4.00 42.16 16.17
C LEU A 176 3.22 43.04 17.15
N SER A 177 2.34 42.45 17.97
CA SER A 177 1.64 43.20 19.02
C SER A 177 2.60 43.86 20.00
N PHE A 178 3.66 43.17 20.41
CA PHE A 178 4.66 43.70 21.34
C PHE A 178 5.50 44.80 20.70
N ALA A 179 5.84 44.67 19.41
CA ALA A 179 6.52 45.72 18.67
C ALA A 179 5.68 47.01 18.61
N ILE A 180 4.38 46.91 18.33
CA ILE A 180 3.47 48.07 18.31
C ILE A 180 3.38 48.71 19.70
N LEU A 181 3.18 47.92 20.75
CA LEU A 181 3.13 48.41 22.13
C LEU A 181 4.44 49.08 22.56
N THR A 182 5.58 48.61 22.04
CA THR A 182 6.90 49.20 22.31
C THR A 182 7.01 50.59 21.70
N VAL A 183 6.58 50.76 20.44
CA VAL A 183 6.57 52.07 19.77
C VAL A 183 5.66 53.07 20.47
N LEU A 184 4.54 52.59 21.03
CA LEU A 184 3.60 53.41 21.81
C LEU A 184 4.10 53.74 23.23
N GLY A 185 5.24 53.20 23.66
CA GLY A 185 5.84 53.46 24.98
C GLY A 185 5.23 52.67 26.13
N PHE A 186 4.38 51.68 25.86
CA PHE A 186 3.72 50.86 26.90
C PHE A 186 4.53 49.62 27.33
N MET A 187 5.71 49.39 26.75
CA MET A 187 6.53 48.20 27.01
C MET A 187 7.76 48.53 27.85
N ASN A 188 8.07 47.66 28.81
CA ASN A 188 9.33 47.66 29.56
C ASN A 188 10.16 46.40 29.21
N LEU A 189 11.46 46.43 29.52
CA LEU A 189 12.38 45.34 29.18
C LEU A 189 11.97 43.99 29.80
N PHE A 190 11.47 44.03 31.03
CA PHE A 190 10.99 42.83 31.73
C PHE A 190 9.82 42.16 31.00
N LEU A 191 8.82 42.92 30.56
CA LEU A 191 7.65 42.41 29.86
C LEU A 191 8.03 41.86 28.48
N ALA A 192 8.92 42.56 27.78
CA ALA A 192 9.42 42.14 26.47
C ALA A 192 10.16 40.80 26.55
N VAL A 193 11.12 40.66 27.46
CA VAL A 193 11.95 39.44 27.56
C VAL A 193 11.20 38.31 28.27
N GLY A 194 10.58 38.60 29.42
CA GLY A 194 9.94 37.59 30.26
C GLY A 194 8.66 37.01 29.66
N ILE A 195 7.73 37.87 29.24
CA ILE A 195 6.46 37.40 28.67
C ILE A 195 6.57 37.23 27.15
N GLY A 196 7.22 38.18 26.46
CA GLY A 196 7.26 38.22 25.00
C GLY A 196 8.12 37.12 24.39
N ASP A 197 9.35 36.95 24.85
CA ASP A 197 10.23 35.92 24.31
C ASP A 197 10.14 34.61 25.08
N MET A 198 10.36 34.62 26.40
CA MET A 198 10.37 33.37 27.19
C MET A 198 8.98 32.75 27.32
N GLY A 199 7.96 33.57 27.65
CA GLY A 199 6.58 33.10 27.80
C GLY A 199 6.00 32.51 26.51
N VAL A 200 6.19 33.19 25.38
CA VAL A 200 5.74 32.70 24.07
C VAL A 200 6.49 31.43 23.65
N SER A 201 7.81 31.37 23.89
CA SER A 201 8.59 30.17 23.60
C SER A 201 8.06 28.96 24.38
N LEU A 202 7.76 29.14 25.67
CA LEU A 202 7.17 28.09 26.50
C LEU A 202 5.79 27.66 25.99
N LEU A 203 4.93 28.61 25.61
CA LEU A 203 3.61 28.33 25.05
C LEU A 203 3.71 27.51 23.76
N VAL A 204 4.58 27.92 22.84
CA VAL A 204 4.85 27.24 21.56
C VAL A 204 5.36 25.81 21.78
N LEU A 205 6.26 25.62 22.75
CA LEU A 205 6.76 24.30 23.16
C LEU A 205 5.65 23.41 23.69
N LEU A 206 4.83 23.91 24.62
CA LEU A 206 3.70 23.16 25.19
C LEU A 206 2.66 22.80 24.11
N ASN A 207 2.38 23.69 23.16
CA ASN A 207 1.51 23.37 22.04
C ASN A 207 2.13 22.30 21.12
N GLY A 208 3.45 22.34 20.91
CA GLY A 208 4.21 21.32 20.20
C GLY A 208 4.06 19.93 20.82
N MET A 209 4.16 19.83 22.15
CA MET A 209 4.02 18.56 22.89
C MET A 209 2.66 17.88 22.70
N ARG A 210 1.64 18.58 22.21
CA ARG A 210 0.32 18.00 21.91
C ARG A 210 0.39 16.85 20.90
N ILE A 211 1.40 16.82 20.03
CA ILE A 211 1.57 15.73 19.07
C ILE A 211 1.85 14.37 19.76
N LEU A 212 2.50 14.38 20.92
CA LEU A 212 2.82 13.17 21.70
C LEU A 212 1.57 12.41 22.16
N ARG A 213 0.42 13.08 22.23
CA ARG A 213 -0.87 12.48 22.59
C ARG A 213 -1.65 11.95 21.38
N TYR A 214 -1.08 12.00 20.18
CA TYR A 214 -1.74 11.50 18.98
C TYR A 214 -1.78 9.96 19.00
N LYS A 215 -2.99 9.40 18.99
CA LYS A 215 -3.22 7.97 18.76
C LYS A 215 -3.59 7.78 17.29
N SER A 216 -2.88 6.91 16.58
CA SER A 216 -3.22 6.63 15.19
C SER A 216 -4.46 5.73 15.11
N LYS A 217 -5.34 6.04 14.16
CA LYS A 217 -6.54 5.23 13.87
C LYS A 217 -6.18 3.83 13.35
N PHE A 218 -4.99 3.67 12.77
CA PHE A 218 -4.48 2.41 12.21
C PHE A 218 -3.41 1.76 13.12
N GLN A 219 -3.25 2.25 14.35
CA GLN A 219 -2.23 1.73 15.28
C GLN A 219 -2.58 0.33 15.80
N ASN A 220 -3.88 0.02 15.89
CA ASN A 220 -4.41 -1.20 16.51
C ASN A 220 -4.83 -2.28 15.51
N ILE A 221 -4.59 -2.08 14.21
CA ILE A 221 -4.87 -3.13 13.21
C ILE A 221 -3.54 -3.82 12.97
N THR A 222 -3.31 -4.96 13.62
CA THR A 222 -2.09 -5.73 13.43
C THR A 222 -2.25 -6.60 12.18
N THR A 223 -1.23 -6.67 11.31
CA THR A 223 -1.26 -7.59 10.15
C THR A 223 -1.55 -9.03 10.56
N ARG A 224 -1.06 -9.46 11.73
CA ARG A 224 -1.40 -10.77 12.32
C ARG A 224 -2.88 -10.96 12.66
N GLU A 225 -3.60 -9.91 13.07
CA GLU A 225 -5.04 -10.02 13.34
C GLU A 225 -5.82 -10.12 12.03
N LEU A 226 -5.44 -9.31 11.03
CA LEU A 226 -5.97 -9.43 9.66
C LEU A 226 -5.65 -10.80 9.03
N GLU A 227 -4.47 -11.37 9.31
CA GLU A 227 -4.06 -12.70 8.84
C GLU A 227 -4.76 -13.83 9.60
N ASN A 228 -4.98 -13.67 10.91
CA ASN A 228 -5.71 -14.65 11.73
C ASN A 228 -7.22 -14.66 11.43
N ASP A 229 -7.79 -13.54 10.98
CA ASP A 229 -9.17 -13.45 10.50
C ASP A 229 -9.35 -14.07 9.11
N MET A 230 -8.27 -14.49 8.43
CA MET A 230 -8.38 -15.20 7.16
C MET A 230 -9.03 -16.56 7.36
N LYS A 231 -10.18 -16.75 6.73
CA LYS A 231 -10.94 -17.99 6.80
C LYS A 231 -10.18 -19.14 6.11
N MET A 232 -10.18 -20.32 6.70
CA MET A 232 -9.67 -21.54 6.07
C MET A 232 -10.84 -22.35 5.49
N ILE A 233 -10.60 -22.96 4.35
CA ILE A 233 -11.47 -23.94 3.74
C ILE A 233 -10.95 -25.34 4.10
N ILE A 234 -11.77 -26.12 4.78
CA ILE A 234 -11.42 -27.48 5.19
C ILE A 234 -12.41 -28.45 4.53
N CYS A 235 -11.88 -29.46 3.84
CA CYS A 235 -12.67 -30.60 3.40
C CYS A 235 -12.92 -31.55 4.58
N GLU A 236 -14.17 -31.85 4.88
CA GLU A 236 -14.53 -32.73 6.01
C GLU A 236 -14.08 -34.19 5.81
N ASN A 237 -14.02 -34.64 4.56
CA ASN A 237 -13.76 -36.03 4.23
C ASN A 237 -12.25 -36.35 4.18
N CYS A 238 -11.48 -35.57 3.42
CA CYS A 238 -10.04 -35.84 3.25
C CYS A 238 -9.12 -34.88 4.01
N ALA A 239 -9.68 -34.02 4.87
CA ALA A 239 -8.98 -33.01 5.67
C ALA A 239 -8.07 -32.06 4.86
N THR A 240 -8.29 -31.93 3.54
CA THR A 240 -7.55 -30.98 2.71
C THR A 240 -7.83 -29.57 3.20
N LYS A 241 -6.79 -28.88 3.68
CA LYS A 241 -6.84 -27.48 4.11
C LYS A 241 -6.40 -26.59 2.96
N ARG A 242 -7.23 -25.60 2.63
CA ARG A 242 -6.89 -24.51 1.73
C ARG A 242 -7.17 -23.20 2.44
N ILE A 243 -6.29 -22.23 2.29
CA ILE A 243 -6.62 -20.84 2.65
C ILE A 243 -7.79 -20.42 1.74
N LEU A 244 -8.75 -19.62 2.23
CA LEU A 244 -9.80 -19.08 1.37
C LEU A 244 -9.12 -18.51 0.11
N PRO A 245 -9.45 -18.98 -1.10
CA PRO A 245 -8.77 -18.53 -2.29
C PRO A 245 -8.96 -17.02 -2.37
N GLN A 246 -7.87 -16.28 -2.20
CA GLN A 246 -7.88 -14.85 -2.45
C GLN A 246 -7.88 -14.69 -3.95
N HIS A 247 -8.98 -14.20 -4.48
CA HIS A 247 -9.08 -13.87 -5.87
C HIS A 247 -8.80 -12.37 -5.98
N HIS A 248 -7.80 -12.00 -6.78
CA HIS A 248 -7.31 -10.62 -6.84
C HIS A 248 -6.80 -10.09 -5.47
N GLY A 249 -6.18 -10.93 -4.63
CA GLY A 249 -5.69 -10.55 -3.29
C GLY A 249 -6.76 -10.09 -2.31
N ARG A 250 -8.01 -10.53 -2.53
CA ARG A 250 -9.17 -10.26 -1.69
C ARG A 250 -9.91 -11.56 -1.40
N ASP A 251 -10.49 -11.64 -0.22
CA ASP A 251 -11.30 -12.80 0.15
C ASP A 251 -12.55 -12.87 -0.74
N MET A 252 -12.83 -14.06 -1.26
CA MET A 252 -14.05 -14.31 -2.01
C MET A 252 -15.25 -14.47 -1.06
N ILE A 253 -16.43 -14.02 -1.49
CA ILE A 253 -17.65 -14.12 -0.69
C ILE A 253 -18.36 -15.44 -1.03
N LYS A 254 -18.79 -16.18 -0.01
CA LYS A 254 -19.63 -17.36 -0.23
C LYS A 254 -21.05 -16.95 -0.60
N ILE A 255 -21.50 -17.39 -1.77
CA ILE A 255 -22.89 -17.29 -2.23
C ILE A 255 -23.30 -18.70 -2.64
N ASP A 256 -24.31 -19.25 -1.98
CA ASP A 256 -24.75 -20.64 -2.13
C ASP A 256 -23.61 -21.66 -1.96
N ASP A 257 -23.39 -22.53 -2.96
CA ASP A 257 -22.31 -23.53 -3.02
C ASP A 257 -21.08 -23.03 -3.82
N LYS A 258 -20.91 -21.70 -3.96
CA LYS A 258 -19.81 -21.09 -4.71
C LYS A 258 -19.14 -19.96 -3.94
N LEU A 259 -17.88 -19.71 -4.27
CA LEU A 259 -17.17 -18.48 -3.90
C LEU A 259 -17.19 -17.52 -5.08
N VAL A 260 -17.62 -16.29 -4.83
CA VAL A 260 -17.81 -15.26 -5.84
C VAL A 260 -16.95 -14.05 -5.50
N CYS A 261 -16.30 -13.48 -6.50
CA CYS A 261 -15.61 -12.20 -6.37
C CYS A 261 -16.64 -11.08 -6.12
N TRP A 262 -16.47 -10.30 -5.04
CA TRP A 262 -17.38 -9.20 -4.68
C TRP A 262 -17.58 -8.15 -5.81
N ARG A 263 -16.63 -8.03 -6.75
CA ARG A 263 -16.75 -7.14 -7.92
C ARG A 263 -17.90 -7.53 -8.85
N LYS A 264 -18.25 -8.82 -8.91
CA LYS A 264 -19.44 -9.29 -9.65
C LYS A 264 -20.76 -8.74 -9.06
N LEU A 265 -20.76 -8.34 -7.79
CA LEU A 265 -21.91 -7.74 -7.13
C LEU A 265 -22.03 -6.23 -7.36
N ILE A 266 -20.95 -5.57 -7.83
CA ILE A 266 -20.91 -4.14 -8.09
C ILE A 266 -20.95 -3.94 -9.59
N ASN A 267 -22.15 -3.78 -10.14
CA ASN A 267 -22.35 -3.40 -11.54
C ASN A 267 -21.78 -2.00 -11.75
N HIS A 268 -20.63 -1.91 -12.42
CA HIS A 268 -20.09 -0.64 -12.88
C HIS A 268 -19.75 -0.78 -14.37
N ASP A 269 -20.43 0.00 -15.21
CA ASP A 269 -20.42 -0.12 -16.68
C ASP A 269 -19.05 0.15 -17.34
N GLN A 270 -18.01 0.47 -16.55
CA GLN A 270 -16.68 0.84 -17.05
C GLN A 270 -15.60 -0.19 -16.75
N ILE A 271 -15.89 -1.27 -16.01
CA ILE A 271 -14.91 -2.31 -15.70
C ILE A 271 -15.56 -3.67 -15.90
N GLU A 272 -14.95 -4.53 -16.73
CA GLU A 272 -15.40 -5.92 -16.85
C GLU A 272 -15.34 -6.59 -15.46
N PRO A 273 -16.49 -7.02 -14.90
CA PRO A 273 -16.50 -7.72 -13.63
C PRO A 273 -15.77 -9.06 -13.79
N CYS A 274 -15.01 -9.46 -12.78
CA CYS A 274 -14.42 -10.78 -12.79
C CYS A 274 -15.52 -11.85 -12.76
N ASN A 275 -15.51 -12.73 -13.77
CA ASN A 275 -16.50 -13.80 -13.96
C ASN A 275 -16.13 -15.12 -13.26
N GLU A 276 -15.04 -15.15 -12.48
CA GLU A 276 -14.54 -16.38 -11.87
C GLU A 276 -15.37 -16.77 -10.63
N GLU A 277 -15.99 -17.95 -10.72
CA GLU A 277 -16.71 -18.61 -9.62
C GLU A 277 -15.94 -19.86 -9.24
N LEU A 278 -15.57 -19.98 -7.97
CA LEU A 278 -14.93 -21.21 -7.48
C LEU A 278 -15.97 -22.14 -6.86
N PRO A 279 -16.12 -23.37 -7.35
CA PRO A 279 -17.00 -24.36 -6.75
C PRO A 279 -16.51 -24.75 -5.35
N LEU A 280 -17.41 -24.84 -4.35
CA LEU A 280 -17.08 -25.31 -3.00
C LEU A 280 -17.00 -26.85 -2.91
N TYR A 281 -16.32 -27.47 -3.87
CA TYR A 281 -16.08 -28.90 -3.92
C TYR A 281 -14.58 -29.21 -3.85
N CYS A 282 -14.23 -30.24 -3.09
CA CYS A 282 -12.86 -30.64 -2.90
C CYS A 282 -12.30 -31.23 -4.21
N PRO A 283 -11.19 -30.72 -4.76
CA PRO A 283 -10.63 -31.25 -6.01
C PRO A 283 -10.03 -32.65 -5.86
N LYS A 284 -9.90 -33.16 -4.62
CA LYS A 284 -9.33 -34.48 -4.32
C LYS A 284 -10.38 -35.57 -4.16
N CYS A 285 -11.51 -35.27 -3.51
CA CYS A 285 -12.58 -36.25 -3.24
C CYS A 285 -13.97 -35.80 -3.69
N ASN A 286 -14.07 -34.65 -4.36
CA ASN A 286 -15.31 -34.04 -4.84
C ASN A 286 -16.38 -33.77 -3.76
N ASP A 287 -15.97 -33.72 -2.50
CA ASP A 287 -16.85 -33.52 -1.35
C ASP A 287 -17.01 -32.03 -1.01
N LYS A 288 -18.07 -31.66 -0.28
CA LYS A 288 -18.34 -30.25 0.06
C LYS A 288 -17.26 -29.67 0.98
N LEU A 289 -16.87 -28.43 0.68
CA LEU A 289 -15.88 -27.67 1.43
C LEU A 289 -16.58 -26.76 2.47
N LYS A 290 -16.14 -26.80 3.73
CA LYS A 290 -16.59 -25.86 4.77
C LYS A 290 -15.61 -24.71 4.95
N ILE A 291 -16.15 -23.51 5.15
CA ILE A 291 -15.39 -22.30 5.46
C ILE A 291 -15.43 -22.14 6.98
N SER A 292 -14.26 -22.03 7.63
CA SER A 292 -14.12 -21.72 9.06
C SER A 292 -14.41 -20.26 9.35
#